data_AF-A0A9Q0UG20-F1
#
_entry.id   AF-A0A9Q0UG20-F1
#
_cell.length_a   1.000
_cell.length_b   1.000
_cell.length_c   1.000
_cell.angle_alpha   90.00
_cell.angle_beta   90.00
_cell.angle_gamma   90.00
#
_symmetry.space_group_name_H-M   'P 1'
#
loop_
_entity.id
_entity.type
_entity.pdbx_description
1 polymer ?
#
loop_
_entity_poly.entity_id
_entity_poly.type
_entity_poly.pdbx_seq_one_letter_code
_entity_poly.pdbx_strand_id
1 'polypeptide(L)'
;MAAKEEIRIGREGEQEEEHVYRISTDKEWEELQRNGSCFGGQLDKSSGFIHLSKLDQVMSTLKNFFLNTKVDLYLLQIDAKKVCTLSF
;
A
#
# COMPACT_ATOMS: atom_id res chain seq x y z
N MET A 1 38.29 24.19 -5.29
CA MET A 1 37.46 23.09 -4.76
C MET A 1 36.09 23.24 -5.38
N ALA A 2 35.73 22.37 -6.33
CA ALA A 2 34.41 22.36 -6.94
C ALA A 2 33.71 21.09 -6.44
N ALA A 3 32.60 21.26 -5.74
CA ALA A 3 31.74 20.17 -5.30
C ALA A 3 31.17 19.47 -6.54
N LYS A 4 31.37 18.16 -6.63
CA LYS A 4 30.71 17.34 -7.65
C LYS A 4 29.31 17.05 -7.15
N GLU A 5 28.33 17.60 -7.87
CA GLU A 5 26.92 17.27 -7.74
C GLU A 5 26.70 15.89 -8.35
N GLU A 6 26.41 14.90 -7.50
CA GLU A 6 26.12 13.54 -7.93
C GLU A 6 24.68 13.48 -8.46
N ILE A 7 24.55 13.69 -9.76
CA ILE A 7 23.33 13.38 -10.50
C ILE A 7 23.19 11.86 -10.49
N ARG A 8 22.24 11.35 -9.68
CA ARG A 8 21.80 9.95 -9.78
C ARG A 8 21.01 9.81 -11.08
N ILE A 9 21.68 9.31 -12.11
CA ILE A 9 21.08 8.96 -13.39
C ILE A 9 20.15 7.77 -13.13
N GLY A 10 18.85 8.04 -13.08
CA GLY A 10 17.82 7.00 -13.08
C GLY A 10 17.95 6.17 -14.37
N ARG A 11 17.92 4.85 -14.25
CA ARG A 11 17.95 3.94 -15.40
C ARG A 11 16.68 4.14 -16.23
N GLU A 12 16.84 4.62 -17.46
CA GLU A 12 15.80 4.60 -18.48
C GLU A 12 15.43 3.13 -18.78
N GLY A 13 14.22 2.71 -18.37
CA GLY A 13 13.69 1.37 -18.67
C GLY A 13 12.86 0.70 -17.58
N GLU A 14 12.85 1.22 -16.35
CA GLU A 14 11.86 0.79 -15.35
C GLU A 14 10.55 1.51 -15.66
N GLN A 15 9.60 0.83 -16.32
CA GLN A 15 8.21 1.25 -16.21
C GLN A 15 7.95 1.38 -14.71
N GLU A 16 7.67 2.58 -14.20
CA GLU A 16 7.35 2.78 -12.77
C GLU A 16 6.39 1.66 -12.35
N GLU A 17 6.88 0.77 -11.47
CA GLU A 17 6.02 -0.24 -10.88
C GLU A 17 5.00 0.54 -10.06
N GLU A 18 3.79 0.67 -10.61
CA GLU A 18 2.71 1.40 -9.93
C GLU A 18 2.32 0.57 -8.72
N HIS A 19 2.86 0.95 -7.56
CA HIS A 19 2.54 0.31 -6.30
C HIS A 19 1.45 1.07 -5.59
N VAL A 20 0.52 0.31 -5.02
CA VAL A 20 -0.48 0.79 -4.08
C VAL A 20 -0.27 0.11 -2.75
N TYR A 21 -0.63 0.80 -1.69
CA TYR A 21 -0.30 0.43 -0.33
C TYR A 21 -1.55 0.26 0.49
N ARG A 22 -1.52 -0.68 1.42
CA ARG A 22 -2.58 -0.90 2.40
C ARG A 22 -1.97 -0.97 3.79
N ILE A 23 -2.56 -0.25 4.74
CA ILE A 23 -2.29 -0.43 6.16
C ILE A 23 -3.26 -1.49 6.66
N SER A 24 -2.75 -2.62 7.13
CA SER A 24 -3.53 -3.72 7.68
C SER A 24 -3.22 -3.89 9.15
N THR A 25 -4.23 -4.22 9.95
CA THR A 25 -4.04 -4.67 11.33
C THR A 25 -3.47 -6.08 11.38
N ASP A 26 -2.91 -6.45 12.53
CA ASP A 26 -2.48 -7.81 12.87
C ASP A 26 -3.49 -8.90 12.45
N LYS A 27 -4.76 -8.73 12.82
CA LYS A 27 -5.83 -9.69 12.51
C LYS A 27 -6.09 -9.81 11.01
N GLU A 28 -6.16 -8.68 10.32
CA GLU A 28 -6.37 -8.67 8.86
C GLU A 28 -5.21 -9.34 8.13
N TRP A 29 -3.97 -9.13 8.62
CA TRP A 29 -2.79 -9.77 8.06
C TRP A 29 -2.78 -11.29 8.29
N GLU A 30 -3.15 -11.76 9.48
CA GLU A 30 -3.30 -13.19 9.77
C GLU A 30 -4.40 -13.85 8.93
N GLU A 31 -5.55 -13.17 8.75
CA GLU A 31 -6.62 -13.64 7.86
C GLU A 31 -6.15 -13.75 6.41
N LEU A 32 -5.43 -12.74 5.92
CA LEU A 32 -4.91 -12.72 4.55
C LEU A 32 -3.90 -13.86 4.32
N GLN A 33 -2.98 -14.10 5.26
CA GLN A 33 -2.04 -15.21 5.18
C GLN A 33 -2.74 -16.58 5.18
N ARG A 34 -3.78 -16.75 6.01
CA ARG A 34 -4.49 -18.02 6.18
C ARG A 34 -5.43 -18.35 5.03
N ASN A 35 -6.15 -17.35 4.52
CA ASN A 35 -7.20 -17.54 3.52
C ASN A 35 -6.73 -17.18 2.09
N GLY A 36 -5.56 -16.57 1.94
CA GLY A 36 -5.07 -16.00 0.68
C GLY A 36 -5.82 -14.73 0.24
N SER A 37 -6.82 -14.27 1.01
CA SER A 37 -7.63 -13.10 0.72
C SER A 37 -8.22 -12.52 2.01
N CYS A 38 -8.60 -11.24 1.98
CA CYS A 38 -9.35 -10.60 3.05
C CYS A 38 -10.40 -9.64 2.47
N PHE A 39 -11.51 -9.45 3.18
CA PHE A 39 -12.51 -8.44 2.85
C PHE A 39 -12.21 -7.08 3.49
N GLY A 40 -11.06 -6.97 4.14
CA GLY A 40 -10.62 -5.79 4.87
C GLY A 40 -11.45 -5.44 6.09
N GLY A 41 -11.33 -4.17 6.49
CA GLY A 41 -11.87 -3.66 7.74
C GLY A 41 -13.36 -3.33 7.64
N GLN A 42 -13.90 -2.75 8.71
CA GLN A 42 -15.31 -2.32 8.72
C GLN A 42 -15.60 -1.29 7.63
N LEU A 43 -14.67 -0.35 7.40
CA LEU A 43 -14.81 0.68 6.37
C LEU A 43 -14.88 0.06 4.97
N ASP A 44 -13.95 -0.84 4.65
CA ASP A 44 -13.92 -1.56 3.37
C ASP A 44 -15.25 -2.30 3.12
N LYS A 45 -15.69 -3.09 4.11
CA LYS A 45 -16.96 -3.84 4.05
C LYS A 45 -18.18 -2.95 3.85
N SER A 46 -18.21 -1.78 4.52
CA SER A 46 -19.33 -0.84 4.40
C SER A 46 -19.36 -0.10 3.06
N SER A 47 -18.19 0.18 2.48
CA SER A 47 -18.05 0.88 1.20
C SER A 47 -18.22 -0.03 -0.01
N GLY A 48 -18.02 -1.34 0.17
CA GLY A 48 -18.06 -2.33 -0.90
C GLY A 48 -16.76 -2.45 -1.71
N PHE A 49 -15.69 -1.75 -1.32
CA PHE A 49 -14.38 -1.84 -1.97
C PHE A 49 -13.23 -1.76 -0.96
N ILE A 50 -12.03 -2.17 -1.40
CA ILE A 50 -10.83 -2.12 -0.58
C ILE A 50 -10.14 -0.76 -0.72
N HIS A 51 -9.91 -0.06 0.38
CA HIS A 51 -9.18 1.20 0.37
C HIS A 51 -7.67 0.95 0.25
N LEU A 52 -7.11 1.49 -0.83
CA LEU A 52 -5.68 1.49 -1.10
C LEU A 52 -5.18 2.94 -1.18
N SER A 53 -3.92 3.16 -0.83
CA SER A 53 -3.27 4.47 -0.84
C SER A 53 -2.06 4.46 -1.77
N LYS A 54 -1.79 5.57 -2.44
CA LYS A 54 -0.46 5.80 -3.03
C LYS A 54 0.57 6.02 -1.92
N LEU A 55 1.86 5.88 -2.24
CA LEU A 55 2.95 5.99 -1.26
C LEU A 55 2.92 7.32 -0.48
N ASP A 56 2.68 8.43 -1.18
CA ASP A 56 2.56 9.78 -0.62
C ASP A 56 1.34 9.95 0.30
N GLN A 57 0.30 9.13 0.10
CA GLN A 57 -0.92 9.15 0.91
C GLN A 57 -0.83 8.29 2.17
N VAL A 58 0.07 7.28 2.22
CA VAL A 58 0.19 6.33 3.35
C VAL A 58 0.30 7.05 4.69
N MET A 59 1.16 8.07 4.78
CA MET A 59 1.38 8.80 6.02
C MET A 59 0.14 9.58 6.49
N SER A 60 -0.64 10.12 5.55
CA SER A 60 -1.90 10.81 5.86
C SER A 60 -2.95 9.80 6.34
N THR A 61 -3.08 8.66 5.65
CA THR A 61 -3.98 7.56 6.03
C THR A 61 -3.65 7.01 7.42
N LEU A 62 -2.36 6.76 7.72
CA LEU A 62 -1.92 6.29 9.03
C LEU A 62 -2.34 7.28 10.14
N LYS A 63 -2.15 8.58 9.91
CA LYS A 63 -2.52 9.60 10.88
C LYS A 63 -4.04 9.67 11.07
N ASN A 64 -4.81 9.72 10.00
CA ASN A 64 -6.25 9.95 10.10
C ASN A 64 -7.01 8.76 10.70
N PHE A 65 -6.56 7.52 10.46
CA PHE A 65 -7.34 6.33 10.82
C PHE A 65 -6.71 5.45 11.90
N PHE A 66 -5.39 5.51 12.11
CA PHE A 66 -4.66 4.53 12.91
C PHE A 66 -3.78 5.13 14.03
N LEU A 67 -3.79 6.46 14.23
CA LEU A 67 -2.92 7.15 15.20
C LEU A 67 -2.99 6.60 16.64
N ASN A 68 -4.18 6.16 17.06
CA ASN A 68 -4.44 5.68 18.43
C ASN A 68 -4.69 4.17 18.50
N THR A 69 -4.31 3.45 17.45
CA THR A 69 -4.46 1.99 17.42
C THR A 69 -3.47 1.34 18.40
N LYS A 70 -3.97 0.36 19.16
CA LYS A 70 -3.18 -0.43 20.14
C LYS A 70 -2.70 -1.78 19.62
N VAL A 71 -2.99 -2.09 18.37
CA VAL A 71 -2.56 -3.33 17.71
C VAL A 71 -1.43 -3.04 16.74
N ASP A 72 -0.66 -4.06 16.40
CA ASP A 72 0.38 -3.92 15.40
C ASP A 72 -0.22 -3.67 14.01
N LEU A 73 0.52 -2.88 13.23
CA LEU A 73 0.14 -2.49 11.87
C LEU A 73 1.19 -2.96 10.89
N TYR A 74 0.70 -3.44 9.75
CA TYR A 74 1.50 -3.94 8.64
C TYR A 74 1.24 -3.05 7.43
N LEU A 75 2.32 -2.59 6.79
CA LEU A 75 2.22 -1.90 5.51
C LEU A 75 2.41 -2.92 4.38
N LEU A 76 1.35 -3.19 3.64
CA LEU A 76 1.36 -4.08 2.49
C LEU A 76 1.61 -3.27 1.23
N GLN A 77 2.68 -3.57 0.51
CA GLN A 77 2.95 -3.05 -0.83
C GLN A 77 2.37 -4.01 -1.86
N ILE A 78 1.52 -3.50 -2.75
CA ILE A 78 0.79 -4.28 -3.75
C ILE A 78 1.16 -3.73 -5.13
N ASP A 79 1.46 -4.64 -6.05
CA ASP A 79 1.66 -4.32 -7.46
C ASP A 79 0.30 -4.05 -8.13
N ALA A 80 0.02 -2.79 -8.46
CA ALA A 80 -1.28 -2.40 -9.01
C ALA A 80 -1.53 -3.02 -10.38
N LYS A 81 -0.48 -3.29 -11.17
CA LYS A 81 -0.63 -3.90 -12.50
C LYS A 81 -1.20 -5.31 -12.41
N LYS A 82 -0.85 -6.08 -11.36
CA LYS A 82 -1.38 -7.43 -11.13
C LYS A 82 -2.85 -7.44 -10.71
N VAL A 83 -3.30 -6.39 -10.03
CA VAL A 83 -4.67 -6.27 -9.51
C VAL A 83 -5.64 -5.71 -10.56
N CYS A 84 -5.16 -4.87 -11.47
CA CYS A 84 -5.97 -4.27 -12.55
C CYS A 84 -6.22 -5.17 -13.76
N THR A 85 -5.90 -6.46 -13.70
CA THR A 85 -6.04 -7.40 -14.82
C THR A 85 -7.50 -7.87 -15.01
N LEU A 86 -8.43 -6.96 -15.30
CA LEU A 86 -9.68 -7.32 -15.98
C LEU A 86 -9.51 -7.02 -17.48
N SER A 87 -9.17 -8.05 -18.25
CA SER A 87 -9.41 -8.04 -19.69
C SER A 87 -10.88 -8.40 -19.92
N PHE A 88 -11.65 -7.47 -20.47
CA PHE A 88 -12.99 -7.73 -21.02
C PHE A 88 -12.88 -8.34 -22.42
#